data_AF-A0A0A3XXU5-F1
#
_entry.id   AF-A0A0A3XXU5-F1
#
_cell.length_a   1.000
_cell.length_b   1.000
_cell.length_c   1.000
_cell.angle_alpha   90.00
_cell.angle_beta   90.00
_cell.angle_gamma   90.00
#
_symmetry.space_group_name_H-M   'P 1'
#
loop_
_entity.id
_entity.type
_entity.pdbx_description
1 polymer ?
#
loop_
_entity_poly.entity_id
_entity_poly.type
_entity_poly.pdbx_seq_one_letter_code
_entity_poly.pdbx_strand_id
1 'polypeptide(L)'
;MDAKNPSTSDATWIEINSSIEIGSIGADAAKVIGMPAGPIRLAVGVSGPKGYGLAHIAEDRAQSLREIGFSAPRDAFVEVAANWELAIPANEANKVVLVRKHRARYLRMVVQVFSGPNWTYWSATTIIIGRRVKESEIIYKK
;
A
#
# COMPACT_ATOMS: atom_id res chain seq x y z
N MET A 1 6.42 -26.40 -10.98
CA MET A 1 5.37 -25.91 -10.06
C MET A 1 5.14 -24.46 -10.42
N ASP A 2 4.13 -24.25 -11.25
CA ASP A 2 3.87 -22.96 -11.90
C ASP A 2 3.36 -21.97 -10.87
N ALA A 3 4.17 -20.94 -10.60
CA ALA A 3 3.70 -19.76 -9.92
C ALA A 3 2.68 -19.08 -10.85
N LYS A 4 1.39 -19.25 -10.55
CA LYS A 4 0.34 -18.44 -11.15
C LYS A 4 0.69 -16.97 -10.87
N ASN A 5 1.11 -16.25 -11.91
CA ASN A 5 1.17 -14.80 -11.89
C ASN A 5 -0.20 -14.31 -11.39
N PRO A 6 -0.26 -13.49 -10.33
CA PRO A 6 -1.52 -12.87 -9.96
C PRO A 6 -2.02 -12.08 -11.17
N SER A 7 -3.24 -12.40 -11.61
CA SER A 7 -3.87 -11.80 -12.78
C SER A 7 -3.84 -10.29 -12.65
N THR A 8 -3.16 -9.64 -13.57
CA THR A 8 -3.23 -8.21 -13.86
C THR A 8 -4.68 -7.85 -14.17
N SER A 9 -5.49 -7.58 -13.13
CA SER A 9 -6.81 -6.99 -13.29
C SER A 9 -6.62 -5.50 -13.61
N ASP A 10 -6.76 -5.16 -14.88
CA ASP A 10 -7.21 -3.87 -15.42
C ASP A 10 -6.83 -2.60 -14.63
N ALA A 11 -5.54 -2.44 -14.30
CA ALA A 11 -5.04 -1.18 -13.74
C ALA A 11 -5.20 -0.09 -14.81
N THR A 12 -6.21 0.76 -14.65
CA THR A 12 -6.53 1.81 -15.62
C THR A 12 -5.50 2.92 -15.49
N TRP A 13 -4.77 3.18 -16.58
CA TRP A 13 -3.75 4.23 -16.70
C TRP A 13 -4.43 5.59 -16.83
N ILE A 14 -4.84 6.20 -15.72
CA ILE A 14 -5.38 7.57 -15.73
C ILE A 14 -4.32 8.50 -15.15
N GLU A 15 -3.66 9.25 -16.03
CA GLU A 15 -2.74 10.31 -15.64
C GLU A 15 -3.54 11.49 -15.06
N ILE A 16 -3.73 11.49 -13.74
CA ILE A 16 -3.98 12.70 -12.96
C ILE A 16 -2.80 12.83 -12.02
N ASN A 17 -1.86 13.73 -12.32
CA ASN A 17 -0.67 13.99 -11.52
C ASN A 17 0.23 12.75 -11.28
N SER A 18 0.45 11.91 -12.31
CA SER A 18 1.44 10.82 -12.29
C SER A 18 1.23 9.72 -11.24
N SER A 19 0.00 9.28 -11.00
CA SER A 19 -0.32 8.17 -10.08
C SER A 19 -1.01 6.99 -10.76
N ILE A 20 -0.77 5.77 -10.27
CA ILE A 20 -1.38 4.52 -10.76
C ILE A 20 -2.28 3.91 -9.70
N GLU A 21 -3.45 3.41 -10.09
CA GLU A 21 -4.31 2.63 -9.18
C GLU A 21 -3.76 1.19 -9.05
N ILE A 22 -3.61 0.70 -7.82
CA ILE A 22 -2.93 -0.56 -7.51
C ILE A 22 -3.74 -1.49 -6.60
N GLY A 23 -4.91 -1.06 -6.14
CA GLY A 23 -5.78 -1.83 -5.27
C GLY A 23 -6.92 -0.99 -4.73
N SER A 24 -7.62 -1.49 -3.70
CA SER A 24 -8.71 -0.76 -3.06
C SER A 24 -8.90 -1.14 -1.59
N ILE A 25 -9.54 -0.25 -0.84
CA ILE A 25 -10.15 -0.54 0.46
C ILE A 25 -11.66 -0.61 0.26
N GLY A 26 -12.23 -1.80 0.46
CA GLY A 26 -13.67 -2.05 0.34
C GLY A 26 -14.49 -1.48 1.50
N ALA A 27 -15.82 -1.42 1.32
CA ALA A 27 -16.75 -0.83 2.28
C ALA A 27 -16.70 -1.46 3.68
N ASP A 28 -16.57 -2.79 3.78
CA ASP A 28 -16.54 -3.49 5.06
C ASP A 28 -15.29 -3.13 5.87
N ALA A 29 -14.13 -3.15 5.22
CA ALA A 29 -12.87 -2.73 5.82
C ALA A 29 -12.91 -1.25 6.24
N ALA A 30 -13.38 -0.39 5.34
CA ALA A 30 -13.53 1.05 5.57
C ALA A 30 -14.38 1.35 6.82
N LYS A 31 -15.51 0.65 6.96
CA LYS A 31 -16.40 0.78 8.13
C LYS A 31 -15.68 0.45 9.44
N VAL A 32 -14.90 -0.63 9.48
CA VAL A 32 -14.17 -1.05 10.70
C VAL A 32 -13.00 -0.13 10.99
N ILE A 33 -12.26 0.29 9.95
CA ILE A 33 -11.12 1.22 10.07
C ILE A 33 -11.60 2.62 10.49
N GLY A 34 -12.87 2.96 10.25
CA GLY A 34 -13.42 4.29 10.52
C GLY A 34 -12.96 5.34 9.50
N MET A 35 -12.67 4.90 8.27
CA MET A 35 -12.16 5.73 7.18
C MET A 35 -12.90 5.40 5.87
N PRO A 36 -12.94 6.29 4.86
CA PRO A 36 -13.73 6.05 3.66
C PRO A 36 -13.18 4.91 2.78
N ALA A 37 -14.09 4.19 2.14
CA ALA A 37 -13.73 3.24 1.08
C ALA A 37 -13.18 3.98 -0.14
N GLY A 38 -12.36 3.31 -0.93
CA GLY A 38 -11.85 3.90 -2.17
C GLY A 38 -10.64 3.20 -2.78
N PRO A 39 -10.23 3.65 -3.97
CA PRO A 39 -9.07 3.11 -4.64
C PRO A 39 -7.77 3.48 -3.92
N ILE A 40 -6.80 2.57 -3.97
CA ILE A 40 -5.42 2.78 -3.53
C ILE A 40 -4.60 3.14 -4.77
N ARG A 41 -3.91 4.28 -4.70
CA ARG A 41 -3.07 4.83 -5.75
C ARG A 41 -1.63 4.95 -5.30
N LEU A 42 -0.69 4.76 -6.21
CA LEU A 42 0.74 4.90 -6.00
C LEU A 42 1.29 5.96 -6.95
N ALA A 43 1.92 7.00 -6.41
CA ALA A 43 2.58 8.01 -7.22
C ALA A 43 3.86 7.46 -7.86
N VAL A 44 4.04 7.73 -9.16
CA VAL A 44 5.18 7.29 -9.99
C VAL A 44 6.27 8.38 -10.08
N GLY A 45 5.91 9.67 -10.01
CA GLY A 45 6.81 10.84 -9.89
C GLY A 45 6.00 12.07 -9.43
N VAL A 46 6.43 12.95 -8.51
CA VAL A 46 7.62 13.82 -8.52
C VAL A 46 8.20 13.91 -7.10
N SER A 47 9.53 13.91 -6.98
CA SER A 47 10.22 14.32 -5.75
C SER A 47 10.05 15.82 -5.52
N GLY A 48 9.10 16.20 -4.67
CA GLY A 48 9.10 17.50 -3.99
C GLY A 48 9.65 17.37 -2.56
N PRO A 49 9.79 18.47 -1.80
CA PRO A 49 10.24 18.43 -0.40
C PRO A 49 9.36 17.55 0.52
N LYS A 50 8.20 17.08 0.03
CA LYS A 50 7.27 16.15 0.68
C LYS A 50 6.93 14.93 -0.18
N GLY A 51 7.80 14.52 -1.12
CA GLY A 51 7.49 13.47 -2.11
C GLY A 51 6.97 12.17 -1.48
N TYR A 52 5.88 11.62 -2.02
CA TYR A 52 5.27 10.36 -1.61
C TYR A 52 5.35 9.34 -2.77
N GLY A 53 5.34 8.03 -2.48
CA GLY A 53 5.27 6.98 -3.51
C GLY A 53 6.63 6.41 -3.93
N LEU A 54 6.72 5.90 -5.16
CA LEU A 54 7.88 5.13 -5.64
C LEU A 54 9.20 5.92 -5.58
N ALA A 55 9.14 7.22 -5.88
CA ALA A 55 10.32 8.10 -5.89
C ALA A 55 10.91 8.36 -4.49
N HIS A 56 10.19 8.05 -3.40
CA HIS A 56 10.64 8.27 -2.01
C HIS A 56 11.14 7.00 -1.32
N ILE A 57 11.23 5.89 -2.07
CA ILE A 57 11.83 4.66 -1.56
C ILE A 57 13.33 4.83 -1.68
N ALA A 58 13.99 5.07 -0.55
CA ALA A 58 15.44 5.13 -0.49
C ALA A 58 16.08 3.81 -0.99
N GLU A 59 17.30 3.91 -1.50
CA GLU A 59 18.02 2.79 -2.14
C GLU A 59 18.19 1.58 -1.19
N ASP A 60 18.38 1.84 0.10
CA ASP A 60 18.45 0.85 1.18
C ASP A 60 17.18 -0.02 1.27
N ARG A 61 16.00 0.58 1.13
CA ARG A 61 14.71 -0.10 1.11
C ARG A 61 14.52 -0.89 -0.18
N ALA A 62 14.94 -0.34 -1.31
CA ALA A 62 14.91 -1.08 -2.58
C ALA A 62 15.77 -2.34 -2.51
N GLN A 63 16.96 -2.25 -1.92
CA GLN A 63 17.83 -3.40 -1.69
C GLN A 63 17.17 -4.43 -0.75
N SER A 64 16.62 -3.99 0.37
CA SER A 64 15.93 -4.87 1.33
C SER A 64 14.73 -5.60 0.71
N LEU A 65 14.01 -4.95 -0.21
CA LEU A 65 12.90 -5.56 -0.96
C LEU A 65 13.41 -6.62 -1.96
N ARG A 66 14.54 -6.37 -2.62
CA ARG A 66 15.20 -7.37 -3.48
C ARG A 66 15.63 -8.62 -2.70
N GLU A 67 16.18 -8.44 -1.51
CA GLU A 67 16.60 -9.55 -0.64
C GLU A 67 15.45 -10.48 -0.23
N ILE A 68 14.22 -9.98 -0.20
CA ILE A 68 13.02 -10.80 0.10
C ILE A 68 12.26 -11.25 -1.16
N GLY A 69 12.83 -11.03 -2.34
CA GLY A 69 12.40 -11.62 -3.62
C GLY A 69 11.56 -10.71 -4.51
N PHE A 70 11.50 -9.40 -4.28
CA PHE A 70 10.85 -8.47 -5.22
C PHE A 70 11.84 -7.97 -6.26
N SER A 71 11.43 -7.95 -7.53
CA SER A 71 12.29 -7.47 -8.61
C SER A 71 12.42 -5.95 -8.62
N ALA A 72 11.34 -5.26 -8.25
CA ALA A 72 11.29 -3.83 -8.07
C ALA A 72 10.44 -3.45 -6.83
N PRO A 73 10.68 -2.28 -6.22
CA PRO A 73 9.85 -1.82 -5.09
C PRO A 73 8.36 -1.74 -5.43
N ARG A 74 8.03 -1.37 -6.67
CA ARG A 74 6.65 -1.33 -7.17
C ARG A 74 5.90 -2.64 -6.96
N ASP A 75 6.55 -3.76 -7.20
CA ASP A 75 5.92 -5.08 -7.10
C ASP A 75 5.45 -5.34 -5.67
N ALA A 76 6.21 -4.87 -4.67
CA ALA A 76 5.84 -5.00 -3.27
C ALA A 76 4.62 -4.13 -2.90
N PHE A 77 4.49 -2.93 -3.49
CA PHE A 77 3.30 -2.11 -3.29
C PHE A 77 2.06 -2.77 -3.89
N VAL A 78 2.16 -3.27 -5.12
CA VAL A 78 1.06 -3.98 -5.79
C VAL A 78 0.66 -5.23 -4.99
N GLU A 79 1.64 -6.00 -4.50
CA GLU A 79 1.39 -7.18 -3.67
C GLU A 79 0.60 -6.82 -2.40
N VAL A 80 0.99 -5.76 -1.66
CA VAL A 80 0.23 -5.37 -0.47
C VAL A 80 -1.14 -4.82 -0.85
N ALA A 81 -1.23 -3.92 -1.83
CA ALA A 81 -2.48 -3.29 -2.22
C ALA A 81 -3.54 -4.29 -2.68
N ALA A 82 -3.13 -5.35 -3.38
CA ALA A 82 -4.01 -6.42 -3.83
C ALA A 82 -4.34 -7.42 -2.71
N ASN A 83 -3.35 -7.80 -1.89
CA ASN A 83 -3.44 -8.98 -1.04
C ASN A 83 -3.39 -8.72 0.47
N TRP A 84 -3.41 -7.47 0.93
CA TRP A 84 -3.36 -7.15 2.36
C TRP A 84 -4.43 -7.90 3.17
N GLU A 85 -4.05 -8.33 4.37
CA GLU A 85 -4.85 -9.19 5.25
C GLU A 85 -5.22 -8.48 6.55
N LEU A 86 -4.40 -7.52 6.99
CA LEU A 86 -4.59 -6.78 8.24
C LEU A 86 -4.50 -5.28 8.00
N ALA A 87 -5.16 -4.51 8.87
CA ALA A 87 -4.92 -3.09 9.03
C ALA A 87 -4.53 -2.79 10.48
N ILE A 88 -3.55 -1.91 10.66
CA ILE A 88 -3.11 -1.37 11.96
C ILE A 88 -3.12 0.16 11.90
N PRO A 89 -3.32 0.88 13.02
CA PRO A 89 -3.35 2.34 13.02
C PRO A 89 -1.97 2.89 12.66
N ALA A 90 -1.96 4.01 11.93
CA ALA A 90 -0.76 4.83 11.77
C ALA A 90 -0.74 5.93 12.82
N ASN A 91 0.39 6.65 12.91
CA ASN A 91 0.55 7.75 13.87
C ASN A 91 -0.29 9.01 13.53
N GLU A 92 -0.92 9.05 12.35
CA GLU A 92 -1.72 10.18 11.87
C GLU A 92 -3.14 9.74 11.57
N ALA A 93 -4.12 10.57 11.93
CA ALA A 93 -5.54 10.26 11.88
C ALA A 93 -6.12 10.06 10.46
N ASN A 94 -5.37 10.39 9.41
CA ASN A 94 -5.74 10.18 8.01
C ASN A 94 -4.90 9.08 7.34
N LYS A 95 -4.19 8.27 8.13
CA LYS A 95 -3.33 7.18 7.65
C LYS A 95 -3.69 5.86 8.29
N VAL A 96 -3.51 4.79 7.53
CA VAL A 96 -3.58 3.41 8.02
C VAL A 96 -2.42 2.62 7.43
N VAL A 97 -2.00 1.57 8.12
CA VAL A 97 -0.98 0.65 7.61
C VAL A 97 -1.66 -0.65 7.22
N LEU A 98 -1.63 -0.96 5.92
CA LEU A 98 -2.09 -2.22 5.38
C LEU A 98 -0.94 -3.23 5.46
N VAL A 99 -1.24 -4.43 5.93
CA VAL A 99 -0.22 -5.45 6.19
C VAL A 99 -0.51 -6.73 5.43
N ARG A 100 0.53 -7.25 4.79
CA ARG A 100 0.55 -8.54 4.10
C ARG A 100 1.71 -9.38 4.63
N LYS A 101 1.47 -10.63 5.00
CA LYS A 101 2.57 -11.56 5.27
C LYS A 101 3.25 -11.96 3.96
N HIS A 102 4.57 -11.82 3.89
CA HIS A 102 5.39 -12.25 2.76
C HIS A 102 6.56 -13.10 3.28
N ARG A 103 6.49 -14.42 3.05
CA ARG A 103 7.45 -15.39 3.60
C ARG A 103 7.57 -15.25 5.13
N ALA A 104 8.78 -15.06 5.64
CA ALA A 104 9.08 -14.86 7.06
C ALA A 104 9.04 -13.39 7.51
N ARG A 105 8.42 -12.50 6.72
CA ARG A 105 8.34 -11.05 6.97
C ARG A 105 6.90 -10.57 6.79
N TYR A 106 6.65 -9.35 7.24
CA TYR A 106 5.42 -8.62 7.00
C TYR A 106 5.73 -7.36 6.20
N LEU A 107 5.07 -7.23 5.06
CA LEU A 107 5.07 -5.98 4.30
C LEU A 107 4.01 -5.06 4.89
N ARG A 108 4.42 -3.86 5.26
CA ARG A 108 3.59 -2.84 5.90
C ARG A 108 3.54 -1.63 4.99
N MET A 109 2.46 -1.49 4.25
CA MET A 109 2.26 -0.35 3.35
C MET A 109 1.46 0.73 4.07
N VAL A 110 2.04 1.93 4.17
CA VAL A 110 1.35 3.09 4.74
C VAL A 110 0.53 3.74 3.64
N VAL A 111 -0.78 3.85 3.85
CA VAL A 111 -1.69 4.55 2.94
C VAL A 111 -2.31 5.76 3.65
N GLN A 112 -2.44 6.87 2.93
CA GLN A 112 -3.00 8.13 3.42
C GLN A 112 -4.24 8.49 2.61
N VAL A 113 -5.35 8.81 3.28
CA VAL A 113 -6.55 9.27 2.57
C VAL A 113 -6.37 10.71 2.07
N PHE A 114 -6.76 10.92 0.81
CA PHE A 114 -6.97 12.22 0.20
C PHE A 114 -8.42 12.30 -0.27
N SER A 115 -9.10 13.37 0.15
CA SER A 115 -10.50 13.62 -0.20
C SER A 115 -10.66 15.04 -0.74
N GLY A 116 -11.43 15.19 -1.80
CA GLY A 116 -11.94 16.46 -2.31
C GLY A 116 -13.46 16.38 -2.48
N PRO A 117 -14.10 17.42 -3.03
CA PRO A 117 -15.56 17.52 -3.09
C PRO A 117 -16.26 16.33 -3.76
N ASN A 118 -15.63 15.72 -4.77
CA ASN A 118 -16.21 14.65 -5.58
C ASN A 118 -15.29 13.42 -5.72
N TRP A 119 -14.23 13.33 -4.93
CA TRP A 119 -13.25 12.26 -5.07
C TRP A 119 -12.66 11.88 -3.72
N THR A 120 -12.40 10.61 -3.52
CA THR A 120 -11.62 10.09 -2.40
C THR A 120 -10.72 8.98 -2.91
N TYR A 121 -9.45 9.00 -2.54
CA TYR A 121 -8.51 7.92 -2.80
C TYR A 121 -7.50 7.78 -1.67
N TRP A 122 -6.84 6.64 -1.63
CA TRP A 122 -5.76 6.33 -0.70
C TRP A 122 -4.43 6.41 -1.43
N SER A 123 -3.53 7.28 -1.00
CA SER A 123 -2.16 7.34 -1.54
C SER A 123 -1.25 6.38 -0.78
N ALA A 124 -0.65 5.41 -1.46
CA ALA A 124 0.39 4.56 -0.92
C ALA A 124 1.71 5.34 -0.85
N THR A 125 2.18 5.58 0.38
CA THR A 125 3.27 6.54 0.65
C THR A 125 4.62 5.87 0.86
N THR A 126 4.64 4.71 1.52
CA THR A 126 5.86 3.96 1.83
C THR A 126 5.54 2.49 2.12
N ILE A 127 6.54 1.63 2.03
CA ILE A 127 6.48 0.24 2.46
C ILE A 127 7.61 -0.06 3.44
N ILE A 128 7.29 -0.77 4.52
CA ILE A 128 8.21 -1.13 5.60
C ILE A 128 8.23 -2.65 5.74
N ILE A 129 9.42 -3.23 5.88
CA ILE A 129 9.59 -4.67 6.11
C ILE A 129 9.66 -4.92 7.61
N GLY A 130 8.59 -5.49 8.17
CA GLY A 130 8.50 -5.87 9.57
C GLY A 130 8.79 -7.36 9.81
N ARG A 131 9.13 -7.71 11.05
CA ARG A 131 9.31 -9.12 11.47
C ARG A 131 8.06 -9.72 12.15
N ARG A 132 7.22 -8.88 12.75
CA ARG A 132 6.08 -9.28 13.58
C ARG A 132 4.99 -8.22 13.51
N VAL A 133 3.75 -8.58 13.79
CA VAL A 133 2.61 -7.68 14.05
C VAL A 133 2.09 -8.08 15.43
N LYS A 134 1.81 -7.12 16.31
CA LYS A 134 1.19 -7.46 17.60
C LYS A 134 -0.32 -7.52 17.41
N GLU A 135 -0.97 -8.53 17.95
CA GLU A 135 -2.43 -8.69 17.81
C GLU A 135 -3.18 -7.46 18.38
N SER A 136 -2.66 -6.87 19.45
CA SER A 136 -3.22 -5.66 20.07
C SER A 136 -3.15 -4.40 19.20
N GLU A 137 -2.38 -4.42 18.11
CA GLU A 137 -2.25 -3.31 17.17
C GLU A 137 -3.24 -3.46 15.99
N ILE A 138 -3.92 -4.60 15.85
CA ILE A 138 -4.80 -4.90 14.72
C ILE A 138 -6.16 -4.25 14.92
N ILE A 139 -6.55 -3.38 13.98
CA ILE A 139 -7.88 -2.76 13.95
C ILE A 139 -8.82 -3.46 12.96
N TYR A 140 -8.27 -4.22 12.01
CA TYR A 140 -9.06 -5.01 11.07
C TYR A 140 -8.27 -6.21 10.55
N LYS A 141 -8.99 -7.31 10.28
CA LYS A 141 -8.47 -8.59 9.75
C LYS A 141 -9.47 -9.15 8.75
N LYS A 142 -9.00 -9.44 7.54
CA LYS A 142 -9.80 -10.11 6.49
C LYS A 142 -10.02 -11.59 6.81
#